data_AF-A0A6I3SS20-F1
#
_entry.id   AF-A0A6I3SS20-F1
#
_cell.length_a   1.000
_cell.length_b   1.000
_cell.length_c   1.000
_cell.angle_alpha   90.00
_cell.angle_beta   90.00
_cell.angle_gamma   90.00
#
_symmetry.space_group_name_H-M   'P 1'
#
loop_
_entity.id
_entity.type
_entity.pdbx_description
1 polymer ?
#
loop_
_entity_poly.entity_id
_entity_poly.type
_entity_poly.pdbx_seq_one_letter_code
_entity_poly.pdbx_strand_id
1 'polypeptide(L)'
;MQHTAATTLLLLLLCATNGVAGAEESAPGSLKITLDSDARTVIRGIPEEAATERFEVLTAGAETVSYVGLADGPVGGVVFKGGKLHGTLTRAQAETFYSCRGYATARHHYWAQDANRWAASLLTAAQPAQDVALQFTGKSTLKSIKAVLDNPAFGQVKALVEMGTNPLKVVKVLSKARSEHRQREFDEDMLQELGKLVPGDTEQRLADVLRPQDLTFLERGIVMAYPKYSVEFMVSDGKIQALQQPSFLQLARVKPAMFYAPDTPWSRCMPETWAEAVPAPAQG
;
A
#
# COMPACT_ATOMS: atom_id res chain seq x y z
N MET A 1 -72.60 3.52 -16.34
CA MET A 1 -71.49 4.33 -16.89
C MET A 1 -70.71 4.90 -15.72
N GLN A 2 -69.39 4.85 -15.84
CA GLN A 2 -68.37 4.83 -14.78
C GLN A 2 -68.37 6.05 -13.85
N HIS A 3 -68.05 5.82 -12.57
CA HIS A 3 -66.97 6.51 -11.86
C HIS A 3 -66.54 5.67 -10.64
N THR A 4 -65.27 5.25 -10.64
CA THR A 4 -64.55 4.68 -9.50
C THR A 4 -63.51 5.69 -9.03
N ALA A 5 -63.59 6.11 -7.76
CA ALA A 5 -62.48 6.60 -6.95
C ALA A 5 -62.93 6.59 -5.47
N ALA A 6 -62.18 5.90 -4.59
CA ALA A 6 -61.88 6.31 -3.22
C ALA A 6 -61.17 5.18 -2.43
N THR A 7 -59.87 5.36 -2.29
CA THR A 7 -58.96 5.06 -1.15
C THR A 7 -59.70 4.98 0.21
N THR A 8 -59.43 4.08 1.17
CA THR A 8 -58.29 3.93 2.12
C THR A 8 -58.81 2.93 3.20
N LEU A 9 -58.09 2.00 3.86
CA LEU A 9 -57.19 2.16 5.02
C LEU A 9 -57.06 0.74 5.65
N LEU A 10 -55.86 0.12 5.65
CA LEU A 10 -54.99 -0.18 6.80
C LEU A 10 -55.60 -1.00 7.97
N LEU A 11 -55.03 -2.17 8.30
CA LEU A 11 -54.32 -2.43 9.58
C LEU A 11 -53.77 -3.87 9.72
N LEU A 12 -52.46 -3.92 9.99
CA LEU A 12 -51.73 -4.73 10.99
C LEU A 12 -51.91 -6.26 11.07
N LEU A 13 -50.82 -6.97 10.75
CA LEU A 13 -50.42 -8.21 11.44
C LEU A 13 -48.92 -8.17 11.73
N LEU A 14 -48.60 -8.12 13.03
CA LEU A 14 -47.27 -8.35 13.59
C LEU A 14 -46.93 -9.84 13.48
N CYS A 15 -45.76 -10.17 12.92
CA CYS A 15 -45.01 -11.37 13.27
C CYS A 15 -43.62 -10.96 13.72
N ALA A 16 -43.28 -11.34 14.94
CA ALA A 16 -41.97 -11.19 15.54
C ALA A 16 -41.01 -12.25 14.99
N THR A 17 -39.75 -11.87 14.74
CA THR A 17 -38.60 -12.78 14.88
C THR A 17 -37.41 -11.99 15.44
N ASN A 18 -36.96 -12.40 16.62
CA ASN A 18 -35.65 -12.08 17.17
C ASN A 18 -34.54 -12.57 16.24
N GLY A 19 -33.52 -11.74 16.03
CA GLY A 19 -32.29 -12.12 15.35
C GLY A 19 -31.21 -11.08 15.57
N VAL A 20 -30.34 -11.33 16.55
CA VAL A 20 -29.15 -10.55 16.88
C VAL A 20 -28.00 -10.93 15.93
N ALA A 21 -27.11 -9.96 15.72
CA ALA A 21 -25.70 -10.08 15.29
C ALA A 21 -25.40 -10.27 13.80
N GLY A 22 -24.44 -9.46 13.35
CA GLY A 22 -23.74 -9.63 12.10
C GLY A 22 -23.41 -8.30 11.43
N ALA A 23 -22.58 -7.47 12.06
CA ALA A 23 -21.74 -6.56 11.26
C ALA A 23 -20.81 -7.46 10.45
N GLU A 24 -21.17 -7.74 9.19
CA GLU A 24 -20.26 -8.31 8.23
C GLU A 24 -19.25 -7.23 7.86
N GLU A 25 -18.18 -7.17 8.63
CA GLU A 25 -16.90 -6.63 8.19
C GLU A 25 -16.30 -7.64 7.20
N SER A 26 -16.94 -7.81 6.04
CA SER A 26 -16.42 -8.66 4.97
C SER A 26 -15.36 -7.86 4.23
N ALA A 27 -14.08 -8.16 4.49
CA ALA A 27 -12.99 -7.77 3.59
C ALA A 27 -13.41 -8.15 2.16
N PRO A 28 -13.27 -7.27 1.15
CA PRO A 28 -13.73 -7.58 -0.19
C PRO A 28 -12.93 -8.77 -0.70
N GLY A 29 -13.51 -9.98 -0.73
CA GLY A 29 -12.83 -11.20 -1.18
C GLY A 29 -12.37 -11.13 -2.65
N SER A 30 -12.82 -10.11 -3.38
CA SER A 30 -12.34 -9.78 -4.71
C SER A 30 -12.47 -8.28 -5.00
N LEU A 31 -11.62 -7.78 -5.90
CA LEU A 31 -11.66 -6.41 -6.42
C LEU A 31 -11.61 -6.44 -7.95
N LYS A 32 -12.63 -5.88 -8.60
CA LYS A 32 -12.68 -5.74 -10.06
C LYS A 32 -12.10 -4.40 -10.49
N ILE A 33 -11.18 -4.45 -11.44
CA ILE A 33 -10.50 -3.29 -12.04
C ILE A 33 -10.87 -3.28 -13.52
N THR A 34 -11.22 -2.11 -14.04
CA THR A 34 -11.57 -1.88 -15.44
C THR A 34 -10.83 -0.64 -15.94
N LEU A 35 -10.92 -0.36 -17.25
CA LEU A 35 -10.36 0.87 -17.84
C LEU A 35 -10.90 2.16 -17.20
N ASP A 36 -12.11 2.14 -16.63
CA ASP A 36 -12.72 3.30 -15.97
C ASP A 36 -12.27 3.47 -14.52
N SER A 37 -11.72 2.41 -13.91
CA SER A 37 -11.28 2.43 -12.51
C SER A 37 -10.19 3.46 -12.28
N ASP A 38 -10.30 4.20 -11.18
CA ASP A 38 -9.26 5.13 -10.72
C ASP A 38 -8.14 4.37 -10.00
N ALA A 39 -6.89 4.61 -10.40
CA ALA A 39 -5.72 3.92 -9.86
C ALA A 39 -5.60 4.07 -8.34
N ARG A 40 -5.84 5.26 -7.79
CA ARG A 40 -5.69 5.50 -6.34
C ARG A 40 -6.79 4.84 -5.54
N THR A 41 -8.04 4.91 -6.01
CA THR A 41 -9.14 4.17 -5.40
C THR A 41 -8.84 2.67 -5.39
N VAL A 42 -8.34 2.12 -6.50
CA VAL A 42 -7.98 0.70 -6.60
C VAL A 42 -6.83 0.35 -5.65
N ILE A 43 -5.72 1.08 -5.69
CA ILE A 43 -4.52 0.80 -4.88
C ILE A 43 -4.84 0.85 -3.37
N ARG A 44 -5.68 1.80 -2.94
CA ARG A 44 -6.15 1.91 -1.56
C ARG A 44 -7.19 0.85 -1.18
N GLY A 45 -7.94 0.34 -2.16
CA GLY A 45 -8.90 -0.74 -1.96
C GLY A 45 -8.26 -2.12 -1.84
N ILE A 46 -6.98 -2.27 -2.23
CA ILE A 46 -6.22 -3.52 -2.05
C ILE A 46 -5.77 -3.61 -0.59
N PRO A 47 -6.13 -4.67 0.15
CA PRO A 47 -5.70 -4.86 1.53
C PRO A 47 -4.17 -4.81 1.69
N GLU A 48 -3.67 -4.27 2.80
CA GLU A 48 -2.23 -4.11 3.03
C GLU A 48 -1.48 -5.43 2.88
N GLU A 49 -2.06 -6.51 3.37
CA GLU A 49 -1.50 -7.86 3.40
C GLU A 49 -1.55 -8.59 2.04
N ALA A 50 -2.37 -8.11 1.11
CA ALA A 50 -2.45 -8.61 -0.26
C ALA A 50 -1.42 -7.96 -1.20
N ALA A 51 -0.75 -6.89 -0.77
CA ALA A 51 0.27 -6.22 -1.58
C ALA A 51 1.67 -6.45 -1.02
N THR A 52 2.60 -6.83 -1.91
CA THR A 52 4.03 -6.79 -1.62
C THR A 52 4.53 -5.35 -1.60
N GLU A 53 3.98 -4.51 -2.47
CA GLU A 53 4.35 -3.10 -2.57
C GLU A 53 3.35 -2.27 -3.38
N ARG A 54 3.45 -0.95 -3.22
CA ARG A 54 2.70 0.09 -3.92
C ARG A 54 3.63 1.26 -4.17
N PHE A 55 3.58 1.83 -5.36
CA PHE A 55 4.25 3.11 -5.60
C PHE A 55 3.54 3.94 -6.65
N GLU A 56 3.83 5.23 -6.62
CA GLU A 56 3.45 6.20 -7.64
C GLU A 56 4.68 7.01 -8.04
N VAL A 57 4.88 7.24 -9.33
CA VAL A 57 5.99 8.00 -9.90
C VAL A 57 5.46 9.10 -10.80
N LEU A 58 5.98 10.32 -10.65
CA LEU A 58 5.80 11.39 -11.61
C LEU A 58 6.79 11.18 -12.76
N THR A 59 6.28 10.89 -13.96
CA THR A 59 7.12 10.73 -15.15
C THR A 59 7.58 12.08 -15.71
N ALA A 60 8.61 12.08 -16.55
CA ALA A 60 9.09 13.27 -17.24
C ALA A 60 8.01 13.98 -18.09
N GLY A 61 6.97 13.26 -18.52
CA GLY A 61 5.81 13.83 -19.24
C GLY A 61 4.76 14.48 -18.33
N ALA A 62 5.05 14.64 -17.04
CA ALA A 62 4.09 15.07 -16.00
C ALA A 62 2.87 14.14 -15.82
N GLU A 63 2.96 12.92 -16.36
CA GLU A 63 1.96 11.87 -16.15
C GLU A 63 2.39 10.97 -14.99
N THR A 64 1.43 10.48 -14.21
CA THR A 64 1.70 9.54 -13.12
C THR A 64 1.65 8.08 -13.60
N VAL A 65 2.64 7.30 -13.20
CA VAL A 65 2.60 5.84 -13.27
C VAL A 65 2.42 5.30 -11.86
N SER A 66 1.39 4.48 -11.66
CA SER A 66 1.11 3.85 -10.37
C SER A 66 1.19 2.34 -10.50
N TYR A 67 1.66 1.67 -9.46
CA TYR A 67 1.85 0.23 -9.46
C TYR A 67 1.49 -0.37 -8.10
N VAL A 68 0.98 -1.59 -8.16
CA VAL A 68 0.82 -2.46 -6.99
C VAL A 68 1.32 -3.86 -7.33
N GLY A 69 2.28 -4.34 -6.54
CA GLY A 69 2.70 -5.74 -6.54
C GLY A 69 1.81 -6.53 -5.59
N LEU A 70 1.37 -7.71 -6.02
CA LEU A 70 0.46 -8.57 -5.27
C LEU A 70 1.22 -9.76 -4.65
N ALA A 71 0.90 -10.06 -3.40
CA ALA A 71 1.53 -11.15 -2.65
C ALA A 71 0.94 -12.52 -3.03
N ASP A 72 -0.32 -12.57 -3.44
CA ASP A 72 -1.05 -13.78 -3.77
C ASP A 72 -1.96 -13.63 -5.01
N GLY A 73 -2.45 -14.77 -5.50
CA GLY A 73 -3.28 -14.84 -6.71
C GLY A 73 -2.51 -15.03 -8.02
N PRO A 74 -3.21 -15.13 -9.16
CA PRO A 74 -2.60 -15.35 -10.47
C PRO A 74 -1.96 -14.10 -11.08
N VAL A 75 -2.42 -12.91 -10.70
CA VAL A 75 -1.84 -11.63 -11.12
C VAL A 75 -0.68 -11.29 -10.19
N GLY A 76 0.49 -10.98 -10.77
CA GLY A 76 1.67 -10.59 -10.01
C GLY A 76 1.67 -9.12 -9.62
N GLY A 77 1.16 -8.26 -10.50
CA GLY A 77 1.03 -6.85 -10.22
C GLY A 77 0.14 -6.15 -11.24
N VAL A 78 -0.35 -4.97 -10.87
CA VAL A 78 -1.22 -4.14 -11.71
C VAL A 78 -0.54 -2.80 -11.94
N VAL A 79 -0.51 -2.38 -13.20
CA VAL A 79 0.13 -1.16 -13.67
C VAL A 79 -0.92 -0.19 -14.15
N PHE A 80 -0.81 1.06 -13.70
CA PHE A 80 -1.65 2.17 -14.10
C PHE A 80 -0.82 3.27 -14.76
N LYS A 81 -1.39 3.90 -15.77
CA LYS A 81 -0.81 5.04 -16.48
C LYS A 81 -1.84 6.14 -16.58
N GLY A 82 -1.48 7.36 -16.18
CA GLY A 82 -2.43 8.49 -16.19
C GLY A 82 -3.65 8.23 -15.31
N GLY A 83 -3.49 7.47 -14.22
CA GLY A 83 -4.57 7.11 -13.30
C GLY A 83 -5.51 6.00 -13.80
N LYS A 84 -5.28 5.42 -14.98
CA LYS A 84 -6.12 4.36 -15.58
C LYS A 84 -5.37 3.04 -15.72
N LEU A 85 -6.11 1.93 -15.79
CA LEU A 85 -5.53 0.60 -15.99
C LEU A 85 -4.74 0.57 -17.31
N HIS A 86 -3.45 0.24 -17.21
CA HIS A 86 -2.56 0.04 -18.36
C HIS A 86 -2.37 -1.45 -18.65
N GLY A 87 -2.14 -2.25 -17.61
CA GLY A 87 -1.92 -3.68 -17.77
C GLY A 87 -1.54 -4.40 -16.50
N THR A 88 -1.11 -5.66 -16.65
CA THR A 88 -0.71 -6.53 -15.54
C THR A 88 0.65 -7.18 -15.77
N LEU A 89 1.29 -7.57 -14.67
CA LEU A 89 2.46 -8.45 -14.67
C LEU A 89 2.06 -9.86 -14.23
N THR A 90 2.77 -10.86 -14.76
CA THR A 90 2.78 -12.21 -14.19
C THR A 90 3.44 -12.20 -12.81
N ARG A 91 3.22 -13.24 -11.99
CA ARG A 91 3.85 -13.35 -10.66
C ARG A 91 5.37 -13.27 -10.74
N ALA A 92 5.98 -14.08 -11.61
CA ALA A 92 7.44 -14.11 -11.76
C ALA A 92 7.99 -12.73 -12.15
N GLN A 93 7.33 -12.02 -13.08
CA GLN A 93 7.73 -10.65 -13.43
C GLN A 93 7.63 -9.69 -12.24
N ALA A 94 6.54 -9.72 -11.49
CA ALA A 94 6.36 -8.82 -10.34
C ALA A 94 7.38 -9.09 -9.22
N GLU A 95 7.67 -10.36 -8.94
CA GLU A 95 8.70 -10.76 -7.97
C GLU A 95 10.09 -10.32 -8.42
N THR A 96 10.46 -10.57 -9.68
CA THR A 96 11.73 -10.10 -10.24
C THR A 96 11.84 -8.58 -10.21
N PHE A 97 10.77 -7.85 -10.54
CA PHE A 97 10.75 -6.39 -10.47
C PHE A 97 10.98 -5.87 -9.05
N TYR A 98 10.29 -6.44 -8.06
CA TYR A 98 10.47 -6.15 -6.64
C TYR A 98 11.92 -6.42 -6.19
N SER A 99 12.42 -7.62 -6.48
CA SER A 99 13.78 -8.05 -6.15
C SER A 99 14.85 -7.17 -6.77
N CYS A 100 14.72 -6.81 -8.05
CA CYS A 100 15.71 -5.99 -8.74
C CYS A 100 15.75 -4.54 -8.21
N ARG A 101 14.61 -3.93 -7.88
CA ARG A 101 14.59 -2.60 -7.25
C ARG A 101 15.13 -2.63 -5.82
N GLY A 102 14.85 -3.70 -5.09
CA GLY A 102 15.45 -4.00 -3.80
C GLY A 102 16.97 -4.14 -3.87
N TYR A 103 17.48 -4.93 -4.82
CA TYR A 103 18.90 -5.11 -5.08
C TYR A 103 19.62 -3.80 -5.42
N ALA A 104 19.04 -2.99 -6.33
CA ALA A 104 19.57 -1.67 -6.65
C ALA A 104 19.70 -0.80 -5.39
N THR A 105 18.61 -0.75 -4.59
CA THR A 105 18.57 0.02 -3.34
C THR A 105 19.60 -0.48 -2.31
N ALA A 106 19.74 -1.79 -2.15
CA ALA A 106 20.69 -2.41 -1.23
C ALA A 106 22.16 -2.15 -1.62
N ARG A 107 22.44 -1.87 -2.90
CA ARG A 107 23.77 -1.51 -3.41
C ARG A 107 24.09 -0.02 -3.31
N HIS A 108 23.42 0.70 -2.42
CA HIS A 108 23.57 2.14 -2.17
C HIS A 108 23.13 3.05 -3.32
N HIS A 109 22.44 2.52 -4.34
CA HIS A 109 21.79 3.33 -5.36
C HIS A 109 20.28 3.23 -5.20
N TYR A 110 19.70 4.16 -4.44
CA TYR A 110 18.26 4.13 -4.17
C TYR A 110 17.46 4.14 -5.48
N TRP A 111 16.55 3.18 -5.66
CA TRP A 111 15.89 2.91 -6.93
C TRP A 111 15.16 4.13 -7.50
N ALA A 112 14.57 4.97 -6.63
CA ALA A 112 13.76 6.09 -7.08
C ALA A 112 14.58 7.25 -7.68
N GLN A 113 15.91 7.22 -7.57
CA GLN A 113 16.77 8.13 -8.35
C GLN A 113 16.65 7.88 -9.86
N ASP A 114 16.26 6.66 -10.25
CA ASP A 114 15.92 6.27 -11.61
C ASP A 114 14.42 5.94 -11.74
N ALA A 115 13.55 6.52 -10.90
CA ALA A 115 12.12 6.21 -10.85
C ALA A 115 11.46 6.24 -12.23
N ASN A 116 11.80 7.25 -13.06
CA ASN A 116 11.30 7.39 -14.42
C ASN A 116 11.65 6.20 -15.32
N ARG A 117 12.88 5.68 -15.20
CA ARG A 117 13.35 4.54 -16.01
C ARG A 117 12.67 3.25 -15.55
N TRP A 118 12.53 3.06 -14.23
CA TRP A 118 11.81 1.92 -13.65
C TRP A 118 10.32 1.94 -14.03
N ALA A 119 9.67 3.10 -13.99
CA ALA A 119 8.28 3.26 -14.41
C ALA A 119 8.10 3.00 -15.91
N ALA A 120 9.00 3.51 -16.76
CA ALA A 120 8.95 3.30 -18.20
C ALA A 120 9.13 1.81 -18.59
N SER A 121 10.04 1.11 -17.91
CA SER A 121 10.23 -0.32 -18.16
C SER A 121 9.08 -1.17 -17.65
N LEU A 122 8.46 -0.77 -16.55
CA LEU A 122 7.23 -1.39 -16.07
C LEU A 122 6.10 -1.28 -17.10
N LEU A 123 5.90 -0.11 -17.70
CA LEU A 123 4.91 0.10 -18.77
C LEU A 123 5.19 -0.77 -20.01
N THR A 124 6.47 -0.99 -20.32
CA THR A 124 6.91 -1.84 -21.44
C THR A 124 6.68 -3.32 -21.15
N ALA A 125 6.93 -3.77 -19.93
CA ALA A 125 6.78 -5.17 -19.53
C ALA A 125 5.33 -5.59 -19.25
N ALA A 126 4.46 -4.62 -18.93
CA ALA A 126 3.06 -4.86 -18.64
C ALA A 126 2.31 -5.43 -19.85
N GLN A 127 1.58 -6.51 -19.62
CA GLN A 127 0.65 -7.06 -20.61
C GLN A 127 -0.64 -6.23 -20.59
N PRO A 128 -1.09 -5.65 -21.71
CA PRO A 128 -2.32 -4.86 -21.74
C PRO A 128 -3.52 -5.65 -21.24
N ALA A 129 -4.35 -5.03 -20.41
CA ALA A 129 -5.56 -5.62 -19.84
C ALA A 129 -6.72 -4.64 -19.92
N GLN A 130 -7.92 -5.13 -20.27
CA GLN A 130 -9.15 -4.31 -20.30
C GLN A 130 -9.91 -4.39 -18.97
N ASP A 131 -9.86 -5.56 -18.34
CA ASP A 131 -10.39 -5.82 -17.02
C ASP A 131 -9.53 -6.85 -16.27
N VAL A 132 -9.49 -6.71 -14.95
CA VAL A 132 -8.73 -7.57 -14.06
C VAL A 132 -9.57 -7.82 -12.81
N ALA A 133 -9.74 -9.08 -12.43
CA ALA A 133 -10.34 -9.45 -11.16
C ALA A 133 -9.25 -9.92 -10.21
N LEU A 134 -9.01 -9.16 -9.15
CA LEU A 134 -8.15 -9.56 -8.06
C LEU A 134 -8.95 -10.42 -7.08
N GLN A 135 -8.35 -11.52 -6.63
CA GLN A 135 -8.91 -12.37 -5.58
C GLN A 135 -7.93 -12.38 -4.43
N PHE A 136 -8.39 -11.98 -3.25
CA PHE A 136 -7.55 -11.92 -2.06
C PHE A 136 -7.82 -13.17 -1.22
N THR A 137 -6.81 -13.98 -1.00
CA THR A 137 -7.01 -15.24 -0.28
C THR A 137 -7.11 -15.04 1.24
N GLY A 138 -6.77 -13.84 1.73
CA GLY A 138 -6.62 -13.53 3.16
C GLY A 138 -5.51 -14.34 3.85
N LYS A 139 -4.78 -15.20 3.12
CA LYS A 139 -3.72 -16.07 3.66
C LYS A 139 -2.35 -15.41 3.67
N SER A 140 -2.21 -14.25 3.04
CA SER A 140 -0.95 -13.57 2.86
C SER A 140 -0.75 -12.51 3.95
N THR A 141 0.34 -12.63 4.72
CA THR A 141 1.13 -11.50 5.28
C THR A 141 0.65 -10.73 6.53
N LEU A 142 -0.27 -11.25 7.35
CA LEU A 142 -0.35 -10.78 8.76
C LEU A 142 0.93 -11.09 9.56
N LYS A 143 1.80 -12.01 9.08
CA LYS A 143 3.03 -12.41 9.75
C LYS A 143 4.30 -11.69 9.30
N SER A 144 4.34 -11.01 8.16
CA SER A 144 5.60 -10.43 7.64
C SER A 144 5.68 -8.92 7.80
N ILE A 145 4.62 -8.15 7.51
CA ILE A 145 4.64 -6.68 7.67
C ILE A 145 4.34 -6.28 9.13
N LYS A 146 3.44 -6.97 9.83
CA LYS A 146 3.27 -6.79 11.28
C LYS A 146 4.54 -7.18 12.06
N ALA A 147 5.27 -8.21 11.60
CA ALA A 147 6.61 -8.53 12.12
C ALA A 147 7.75 -7.61 11.60
N VAL A 148 7.48 -6.73 10.63
CA VAL A 148 8.35 -5.60 10.26
C VAL A 148 8.15 -4.45 11.24
N LEU A 149 6.92 -4.22 11.71
CA LEU A 149 6.59 -3.22 12.73
C LEU A 149 6.90 -3.68 14.17
N ASP A 150 6.78 -4.98 14.47
CA ASP A 150 7.02 -5.56 15.81
C ASP A 150 8.52 -5.86 16.11
N ASN A 151 9.46 -5.14 15.48
CA ASN A 151 10.87 -5.23 15.87
C ASN A 151 11.03 -4.70 17.31
N PRO A 152 11.60 -5.46 18.27
CA PRO A 152 11.73 -5.03 19.67
C PRO A 152 12.56 -3.75 19.88
N ALA A 153 13.28 -3.25 18.87
CA ALA A 153 13.88 -1.91 18.90
C ALA A 153 12.84 -0.76 18.94
N PHE A 154 11.58 -1.03 18.59
CA PHE A 154 10.45 -0.08 18.63
C PHE A 154 9.27 -0.58 19.50
N GLY A 155 9.52 -1.56 20.37
CA GLY A 155 8.50 -2.18 21.19
C GLY A 155 8.00 -1.30 22.34
N GLN A 156 6.93 -0.54 22.13
CA GLN A 156 6.02 -0.13 23.21
C GLN A 156 4.55 -0.28 22.81
N VAL A 157 4.10 -1.50 22.49
CA VAL A 157 2.72 -1.88 22.83
C VAL A 157 2.68 -3.37 23.21
N LYS A 158 2.95 -3.66 24.47
CA LYS A 158 2.45 -4.89 25.11
C LYS A 158 1.87 -4.51 26.46
N ALA A 159 0.62 -4.08 26.45
CA ALA A 159 -0.21 -3.95 27.64
C ALA A 159 -1.56 -4.60 27.35
N LEU A 160 -1.54 -5.93 27.30
CA LEU A 160 -2.73 -6.74 27.50
C LEU A 160 -2.44 -7.64 28.71
N VAL A 161 -3.37 -7.62 29.65
CA VAL A 161 -3.52 -8.55 30.78
C VAL A 161 -2.59 -8.32 31.98
N GLU A 162 -3.01 -7.42 32.87
CA GLU A 162 -2.89 -7.59 34.32
C GLU A 162 -4.01 -6.76 35.00
N MET A 163 -5.25 -7.23 34.88
CA MET A 163 -6.34 -6.78 35.75
C MET A 163 -6.17 -7.45 37.12
N GLY A 164 -5.31 -6.84 37.94
CA GLY A 164 -5.20 -7.10 39.37
C GLY A 164 -5.80 -5.91 40.13
N THR A 165 -6.90 -6.16 40.83
CA THR A 165 -7.72 -5.28 41.69
C THR A 165 -6.95 -4.21 42.48
N ASN A 166 -7.00 -2.93 42.06
CA ASN A 166 -6.71 -1.78 42.94
C ASN A 166 -7.50 -0.51 42.50
N PRO A 167 -8.45 -0.02 43.31
CA PRO A 167 -9.40 1.03 42.91
C PRO A 167 -8.81 2.46 42.77
N LEU A 168 -7.53 2.69 43.12
CA LEU A 168 -6.89 4.01 42.99
C LEU A 168 -6.18 4.28 41.64
N LYS A 169 -6.14 3.30 40.71
CA LYS A 169 -5.54 3.48 39.37
C LYS A 169 -6.53 3.90 38.27
N VAL A 170 -7.83 3.97 38.56
CA VAL A 170 -8.89 4.20 37.56
C VAL A 170 -8.82 5.59 36.90
N VAL A 171 -8.34 6.62 37.60
CA VAL A 171 -8.28 7.99 37.05
C VAL A 171 -7.10 8.19 36.07
N LYS A 172 -5.96 7.50 36.29
CA LYS A 172 -4.81 7.52 35.36
C LYS A 172 -5.05 6.70 34.09
N VAL A 173 -5.90 5.68 34.16
CA VAL A 173 -6.27 4.85 33.00
C VAL A 173 -7.26 5.58 32.10
N LEU A 174 -8.15 6.42 32.64
CA LEU A 174 -9.05 7.25 31.84
C LEU A 174 -8.32 8.43 31.16
N SER A 175 -7.32 9.04 31.80
CA SER A 175 -6.50 10.09 31.17
C SER A 175 -5.59 9.52 30.08
N LYS A 176 -5.03 8.32 30.30
CA LYS A 176 -4.20 7.61 29.32
C LYS A 176 -5.02 7.10 28.15
N ALA A 177 -6.21 6.55 28.38
CA ALA A 177 -7.14 6.16 27.31
C ALA A 177 -7.61 7.37 26.49
N ARG A 178 -7.84 8.54 27.13
CA ARG A 178 -8.20 9.77 26.41
C ARG A 178 -7.03 10.37 25.62
N SER A 179 -5.81 10.33 26.15
CA SER A 179 -4.63 10.78 25.41
C SER A 179 -4.28 9.82 24.26
N GLU A 180 -4.44 8.51 24.47
CA GLU A 180 -4.26 7.50 23.42
C GLU A 180 -5.34 7.64 22.34
N HIS A 181 -6.59 7.94 22.70
CA HIS A 181 -7.65 8.21 21.73
C HIS A 181 -7.37 9.46 20.90
N ARG A 182 -7.01 10.58 21.54
CA ARG A 182 -6.64 11.81 20.82
C ARG A 182 -5.41 11.64 19.94
N GLN A 183 -4.44 10.85 20.38
CA GLN A 183 -3.26 10.54 19.57
C GLN A 183 -3.64 9.67 18.37
N ARG A 184 -4.58 8.74 18.52
CA ARG A 184 -5.10 7.93 17.41
C ARG A 184 -5.86 8.77 16.40
N GLU A 185 -6.78 9.64 16.84
CA GLU A 185 -7.49 10.57 15.95
C GLU A 185 -6.49 11.46 15.19
N PHE A 186 -5.49 12.02 15.88
CA PHE A 186 -4.44 12.79 15.24
C PHE A 186 -3.62 11.96 14.23
N ASP A 187 -3.26 10.72 14.59
CA ASP A 187 -2.53 9.81 13.70
C ASP A 187 -3.38 9.43 12.47
N GLU A 188 -4.69 9.23 12.63
CA GLU A 188 -5.65 8.92 11.56
C GLU A 188 -5.84 10.11 10.61
N ASP A 189 -6.08 11.32 11.14
CA ASP A 189 -6.19 12.55 10.36
C ASP A 189 -4.92 12.82 9.55
N MET A 190 -3.75 12.67 10.18
CA MET A 190 -2.47 12.86 9.52
C MET A 190 -2.17 11.76 8.49
N LEU A 191 -2.57 10.50 8.72
CA LEU A 191 -2.47 9.43 7.72
C LEU A 191 -3.36 9.73 6.50
N GLN A 192 -4.54 10.28 6.75
CA GLN A 192 -5.44 10.73 5.69
C GLN A 192 -4.79 11.85 4.86
N GLU A 193 -4.16 12.83 5.50
CA GLU A 193 -3.43 13.90 4.82
C GLU A 193 -2.20 13.39 4.04
N LEU A 194 -1.40 12.49 4.63
CA LEU A 194 -0.28 11.84 3.93
C LEU A 194 -0.77 11.07 2.71
N GLY A 195 -1.91 10.38 2.83
CA GLY A 195 -2.53 9.68 1.71
C GLY A 195 -2.93 10.62 0.57
N LYS A 196 -3.31 11.87 0.86
CA LYS A 196 -3.69 12.87 -0.16
C LYS A 196 -2.51 13.36 -1.00
N LEU A 197 -1.28 13.22 -0.51
CA LEU A 197 -0.08 13.63 -1.24
C LEU A 197 0.14 12.76 -2.48
N VAL A 198 0.49 13.39 -3.60
CA VAL A 198 0.77 12.75 -4.89
C VAL A 198 2.16 13.12 -5.40
N PRO A 199 2.79 12.30 -6.25
CA PRO A 199 3.89 12.77 -7.08
C PRO A 199 3.47 14.03 -7.87
N GLY A 200 4.30 15.07 -7.84
CA GLY A 200 4.02 16.41 -8.35
C GLY A 200 3.74 17.46 -7.28
N ASP A 201 3.31 17.05 -6.09
CA ASP A 201 3.17 17.96 -4.95
C ASP A 201 4.50 18.54 -4.51
N THR A 202 4.47 19.71 -3.88
CA THR A 202 5.69 20.36 -3.39
C THR A 202 6.24 19.66 -2.15
N GLU A 203 7.56 19.75 -1.97
CA GLU A 203 8.23 19.33 -0.72
C GLU A 203 7.61 20.03 0.50
N GLN A 204 7.27 21.32 0.37
CA GLN A 204 6.62 22.08 1.44
C GLN A 204 5.28 21.47 1.85
N ARG A 205 4.44 21.07 0.90
CA ARG A 205 3.15 20.44 1.19
C ARG A 205 3.33 19.14 1.97
N LEU A 206 4.34 18.34 1.62
CA LEU A 206 4.69 17.12 2.37
C LEU A 206 5.17 17.46 3.80
N ALA A 207 6.05 18.45 3.94
CA ALA A 207 6.58 18.88 5.23
C ALA A 207 5.52 19.50 6.15
N ASP A 208 4.51 20.17 5.59
CA ASP A 208 3.37 20.76 6.31
C ASP A 208 2.43 19.71 6.88
N VAL A 209 2.28 18.57 6.19
CA VAL A 209 1.50 17.43 6.71
C VAL A 209 2.24 16.76 7.86
N LEU A 210 3.50 16.39 7.63
CA LEU A 210 4.31 15.73 8.64
C LEU A 210 5.80 15.92 8.36
N ARG A 211 6.55 16.26 9.41
CA ARG A 211 8.02 16.29 9.33
C ARG A 211 8.59 14.88 9.16
N PRO A 212 9.60 14.70 8.30
CA PRO A 212 10.23 13.40 8.11
C PRO A 212 10.89 12.93 9.41
N GLN A 213 10.76 11.63 9.70
CA GLN A 213 11.40 11.00 10.85
C GLN A 213 12.82 10.54 10.51
N ASP A 214 13.03 10.15 9.26
CA ASP A 214 14.32 9.83 8.70
C ASP A 214 14.50 10.58 7.37
N LEU A 215 15.67 11.16 7.20
CA LEU A 215 16.07 11.94 6.03
C LEU A 215 17.34 11.33 5.46
N THR A 216 17.30 10.94 4.20
CA THR A 216 18.48 10.46 3.49
C THR A 216 18.76 11.34 2.29
N PHE A 217 19.93 11.98 2.30
CA PHE A 217 20.43 12.77 1.20
C PHE A 217 21.00 11.84 0.13
N LEU A 218 20.60 12.07 -1.12
CA LEU A 218 21.08 11.34 -2.29
C LEU A 218 21.80 12.32 -3.22
N GLU A 219 22.52 11.80 -4.22
CA GLU A 219 23.18 12.66 -5.21
C GLU A 219 22.20 13.58 -5.94
N ARG A 220 20.96 13.11 -6.15
CA ARG A 220 19.90 13.82 -6.90
C ARG A 220 18.57 13.86 -6.15
N GLY A 221 18.59 14.43 -4.94
CA GLY A 221 17.39 14.70 -4.15
C GLY A 221 17.48 14.17 -2.73
N ILE A 222 16.32 14.03 -2.08
CA ILE A 222 16.19 13.54 -0.71
C ILE A 222 15.11 12.48 -0.62
N VAL A 223 15.33 11.49 0.24
CA VAL A 223 14.28 10.57 0.68
C VAL A 223 13.79 11.03 2.04
N MET A 224 12.51 11.37 2.10
CA MET A 224 11.77 11.68 3.32
C MET A 224 11.00 10.43 3.73
N ALA A 225 11.50 9.72 4.74
CA ALA A 225 10.92 8.48 5.21
C ALA A 225 10.14 8.68 6.51
N TYR A 226 9.05 7.92 6.62
CA TYR A 226 8.15 7.91 7.76
C TYR A 226 7.98 6.45 8.23
N PRO A 227 9.01 5.90 8.93
CA PRO A 227 9.06 4.49 9.30
C PRO A 227 7.82 3.99 10.05
N LYS A 228 7.26 4.83 10.93
CA LYS A 228 6.02 4.51 11.68
C LYS A 228 4.85 4.15 10.75
N TYR A 229 4.80 4.72 9.56
CA TYR A 229 3.71 4.53 8.58
C TYR A 229 4.16 3.74 7.36
N SER A 230 5.38 3.18 7.38
CA SER A 230 5.95 2.38 6.30
C SER A 230 5.85 3.08 4.93
N VAL A 231 6.04 4.39 4.90
CA VAL A 231 5.96 5.19 3.67
C VAL A 231 7.21 6.04 3.51
N GLU A 232 7.65 6.19 2.26
CA GLU A 232 8.72 7.10 1.91
C GLU A 232 8.37 7.89 0.65
N PHE A 233 8.90 9.10 0.59
CA PHE A 233 8.77 10.01 -0.53
C PHE A 233 10.15 10.35 -1.04
N MET A 234 10.36 10.20 -2.35
CA MET A 234 11.51 10.74 -3.04
C MET A 234 11.17 12.15 -3.51
N VAL A 235 11.92 13.14 -3.05
CA VAL A 235 11.78 14.54 -3.43
C VAL A 235 12.99 14.96 -4.25
N SER A 236 12.74 15.59 -5.39
CA SER A 236 13.75 16.23 -6.20
C SER A 236 13.14 17.45 -6.90
N ASP A 237 13.96 18.47 -7.12
CA ASP A 237 13.53 19.76 -7.68
C ASP A 237 12.33 20.39 -6.92
N GLY A 238 12.34 20.24 -5.59
CA GLY A 238 11.30 20.78 -4.69
C GLY A 238 9.93 20.11 -4.82
N LYS A 239 9.85 18.96 -5.51
CA LYS A 239 8.61 18.20 -5.71
C LYS A 239 8.76 16.73 -5.37
N ILE A 240 7.67 16.11 -4.96
CA ILE A 240 7.56 14.66 -4.81
C ILE A 240 7.68 14.03 -6.21
N GLN A 241 8.72 13.25 -6.42
CA GLN A 241 8.95 12.49 -7.66
C GLN A 241 8.42 11.06 -7.55
N ALA A 242 8.51 10.48 -6.36
CA ALA A 242 8.03 9.12 -6.10
C ALA A 242 7.45 9.01 -4.68
N LEU A 243 6.44 8.17 -4.57
CA LEU A 243 5.85 7.68 -3.32
C LEU A 243 6.01 6.17 -3.30
N GLN A 244 6.46 5.58 -2.20
CA GLN A 244 6.67 4.13 -2.08
C GLN A 244 6.17 3.61 -0.73
N GLN A 245 5.46 2.48 -0.76
CA GLN A 245 4.95 1.74 0.39
C GLN A 245 5.06 0.23 0.14
N PRO A 246 5.64 -0.58 1.05
CA PRO A 246 6.36 -0.18 2.24
C PRO A 246 7.64 0.62 1.90
N SER A 247 8.23 1.34 2.86
CA SER A 247 9.49 2.06 2.67
C SER A 247 10.61 1.09 2.25
N PHE A 248 11.06 1.20 0.99
CA PHE A 248 12.12 0.35 0.45
C PHE A 248 13.47 0.66 1.07
N LEU A 249 13.75 1.93 1.36
CA LEU A 249 15.00 2.32 1.98
C LEU A 249 15.14 1.71 3.37
N GLN A 250 14.07 1.72 4.17
CA GLN A 250 14.05 1.08 5.48
C GLN A 250 14.17 -0.45 5.36
N LEU A 251 13.43 -1.07 4.43
CA LEU A 251 13.51 -2.51 4.21
C LEU A 251 14.91 -2.96 3.78
N ALA A 252 15.59 -2.21 2.91
CA ALA A 252 16.95 -2.52 2.48
C ALA A 252 17.96 -2.42 3.61
N ARG A 253 17.78 -1.47 4.54
CA ARG A 253 18.65 -1.33 5.72
C ARG A 253 18.43 -2.43 6.75
N VAL A 254 17.18 -2.82 6.99
CA VAL A 254 16.83 -3.68 8.14
C VAL A 254 16.65 -5.15 7.75
N LYS A 255 16.09 -5.43 6.57
CA LYS A 255 15.77 -6.78 6.09
C LYS A 255 16.05 -6.95 4.58
N PRO A 256 17.30 -6.79 4.12
CA PRO A 256 17.64 -6.91 2.70
C PRO A 256 17.30 -8.29 2.11
N ALA A 257 17.23 -9.34 2.94
CA ALA A 257 16.83 -10.68 2.53
C ALA A 257 15.41 -10.75 1.94
N MET A 258 14.53 -9.77 2.22
CA MET A 258 13.20 -9.69 1.61
C MET A 258 13.25 -9.52 0.09
N PHE A 259 14.33 -8.94 -0.43
CA PHE A 259 14.51 -8.73 -1.87
C PHE A 259 15.18 -9.92 -2.56
N TYR A 260 15.61 -10.92 -1.81
CA TYR A 260 16.29 -12.07 -2.38
C TYR A 260 15.28 -13.01 -3.05
N ALA A 261 15.53 -13.31 -4.32
CA ALA A 261 14.84 -14.34 -5.08
C ALA A 261 15.88 -15.33 -5.62
N PRO A 262 15.73 -16.65 -5.37
CA PRO A 262 16.61 -17.67 -5.93
C PRO A 262 16.72 -17.56 -7.46
N ASP A 263 17.87 -17.97 -8.00
CA ASP A 263 18.14 -18.05 -9.45
C ASP A 263 17.97 -16.76 -10.27
N THR A 264 17.84 -15.60 -9.59
CA THR A 264 17.75 -14.30 -10.24
C THR A 264 19.11 -13.91 -10.84
N PRO A 265 19.20 -13.62 -12.16
CA PRO A 265 20.38 -13.05 -12.78
C PRO A 265 20.60 -11.59 -12.34
N TRP A 266 21.17 -11.37 -11.15
CA TRP A 266 21.32 -10.05 -10.53
C TRP A 266 22.05 -9.01 -11.41
N SER A 267 22.91 -9.43 -12.33
CA SER A 267 23.56 -8.55 -13.31
C SER A 267 22.59 -7.88 -14.30
N ARG A 268 21.37 -8.42 -14.43
CA ARG A 268 20.28 -7.88 -15.24
C ARG A 268 19.32 -7.00 -14.45
N CYS A 269 19.55 -6.78 -13.14
CA CYS A 269 18.70 -5.94 -12.31
C CYS A 269 18.95 -4.44 -12.54
N MET A 270 18.64 -3.99 -13.76
CA MET A 270 18.63 -2.59 -14.17
C MET A 270 17.24 -2.25 -14.71
N PRO A 271 16.86 -0.95 -14.75
CA PRO A 271 15.56 -0.56 -15.25
C PRO A 271 15.23 -1.14 -16.63
N GLU A 272 16.19 -1.20 -17.55
CA GLU A 272 15.96 -1.64 -18.92
C GLU A 272 15.92 -3.17 -19.10
N THR A 273 16.54 -3.92 -18.19
CA THR A 273 16.82 -5.35 -18.41
C THR A 273 16.28 -6.27 -17.32
N TRP A 274 15.60 -5.75 -16.29
CA TRP A 274 15.07 -6.59 -15.20
C TRP A 274 14.10 -7.67 -15.70
N ALA A 275 13.38 -7.43 -16.79
CA ALA A 275 12.46 -8.42 -17.36
C ALA A 275 13.20 -9.66 -17.91
N GLU A 276 14.48 -9.51 -18.27
CA GLU A 276 15.38 -10.62 -18.65
C GLU A 276 15.92 -11.36 -17.41
N ALA A 277 15.75 -10.80 -16.22
CA ALA A 277 16.15 -11.42 -14.95
C ALA A 277 15.07 -12.36 -14.38
N VAL A 278 13.95 -12.54 -15.09
CA VAL A 278 12.90 -13.47 -14.69
C VAL A 278 13.44 -14.90 -14.78
N PRO A 279 13.48 -15.66 -13.67
CA PRO A 279 13.98 -17.02 -13.71
C PRO A 279 13.19 -17.88 -14.70
N ALA A 280 13.87 -18.78 -15.39
CA ALA A 280 13.19 -19.78 -16.21
C ALA A 280 12.26 -20.61 -15.31
N PRO A 281 11.06 -21.01 -15.79
CA PRO A 281 10.21 -21.90 -15.02
C PRO A 281 11.00 -23.16 -14.69
N ALA A 282 10.98 -23.57 -13.43
CA ALA A 282 11.64 -24.79 -12.98
C ALA A 282 11.14 -25.94 -13.86
N GLN A 283 12.06 -26.56 -14.60
CA GLN A 283 11.76 -27.79 -15.33
C GLN A 283 11.59 -28.88 -14.26
N GLY A 284 10.34 -29.23 -13.99
CA GLY A 284 9.98 -30.35 -13.12
C GLY A 284 10.23 -31.70 -13.78
#